data_AF-A0AAU2Q5A7-F1
#
_entry.id   AF-A0AAU2Q5A7-F1
#
_cell.length_a   1.000
_cell.length_b   1.000
_cell.length_c   1.000
_cell.angle_alpha   90.00
_cell.angle_beta   90.00
_cell.angle_gamma   90.00
#
_symmetry.space_group_name_H-M   'P 1'
#
loop_
_entity.id
_entity.type
_entity.pdbx_description
1 polymer ?
#
loop_
_entity_poly.entity_id
_entity_poly.type
_entity_poly.pdbx_seq_one_letter_code
_entity_poly.pdbx_strand_id
1 'polypeptide(L)'
;MGDRAASLVLERLRAVEWDGDWDGDWDDVLAHVMSRRLLMREYLRRAGMWAQAYSAETVWPFFDVVEYADPEFSLSPEVAAQLQEYLGRIIVTNAVKRTGTGAVRLAEFRARHPDALPDLPDLYEPLLLFYERGGAFRQDNAGFLDLTGVQVPPGTLAGRVAGPPLSSLDPDLLDAVDAEGRITYYTAADRQGPLLRRRVVRGVPYSEGFGRDSLRWEPTGALLPVSPEKVTAAELGMVWLDEMEAATLIWTAMADAKRWL
;
A
#
# COMPACT_ATOMS: atom_id res chain seq x y z
N MET A 1 15.29 -26.94 -13.94
CA MET A 1 14.03 -26.22 -14.23
C MET A 1 14.07 -25.02 -13.30
N GLY A 2 14.26 -23.81 -13.82
CA GLY A 2 14.56 -22.63 -12.99
C GLY A 2 13.33 -22.08 -12.31
N ASP A 3 13.50 -21.50 -11.11
CA ASP A 3 12.45 -20.85 -10.32
C ASP A 3 12.02 -19.53 -10.98
N ARG A 4 11.32 -19.61 -12.11
CA ARG A 4 10.97 -18.44 -12.92
C ARG A 4 10.12 -17.44 -12.14
N ALA A 5 9.20 -17.92 -11.29
CA ALA A 5 8.33 -17.04 -10.52
C ALA A 5 9.12 -16.34 -9.40
N ALA A 6 10.01 -17.07 -8.72
CA ALA A 6 10.95 -16.48 -7.76
C ALA A 6 11.80 -15.38 -8.41
N SER A 7 12.40 -15.67 -9.58
CA SER A 7 13.27 -14.73 -10.29
C SER A 7 12.53 -13.44 -10.64
N LEU A 8 11.28 -13.51 -11.11
CA LEU A 8 10.50 -12.32 -11.44
C LEU A 8 10.27 -11.41 -10.22
N VAL A 9 9.95 -11.99 -9.05
CA VAL A 9 9.80 -11.20 -7.81
C VAL A 9 11.14 -10.67 -7.31
N LEU A 10 12.22 -11.43 -7.45
CA LEU A 10 13.56 -10.95 -7.13
C LEU A 10 13.98 -9.77 -8.01
N GLU A 11 13.65 -9.78 -9.31
CA GLU A 11 13.89 -8.63 -10.20
C GLU A 11 13.07 -7.41 -9.80
N ARG A 12 11.81 -7.58 -9.38
CA ARG A 12 11.01 -6.47 -8.82
C ARG A 12 11.70 -5.85 -7.61
N LEU A 13 12.16 -6.68 -6.66
CA LEU A 13 12.89 -6.20 -5.48
C LEU A 13 14.18 -5.47 -5.87
N ARG A 14 14.92 -5.97 -6.87
CA ARG A 14 16.15 -5.34 -7.39
C ARG A 14 15.90 -3.98 -8.03
N ALA A 15 14.74 -3.78 -8.64
CA ALA A 15 14.34 -2.53 -9.26
C ALA A 15 13.89 -1.45 -8.24
N VAL A 16 13.69 -1.82 -6.97
CA VAL A 16 13.30 -0.87 -5.93
C VAL A 16 14.45 0.09 -5.62
N GLU A 17 14.12 1.38 -5.61
CA GLU A 17 14.96 2.43 -5.07
C GLU A 17 14.84 2.46 -3.54
N TRP A 18 15.78 1.77 -2.87
CA TRP A 18 15.78 1.64 -1.40
C TRP A 18 16.33 2.86 -0.68
N ASP A 19 17.31 3.51 -1.30
CA ASP A 19 17.91 4.74 -0.80
C ASP A 19 17.16 5.91 -1.45
N GLY A 20 16.32 6.59 -0.65
CA GLY A 20 15.87 7.93 -1.04
C GLY A 20 17.12 8.79 -1.17
N ASP A 21 17.32 9.38 -2.36
CA ASP A 21 18.55 10.05 -2.76
C ASP A 21 19.09 10.90 -1.59
N TRP A 22 20.27 10.54 -1.08
CA TRP A 22 20.89 11.20 0.09
C TRP A 22 21.14 12.71 -0.16
N ASP A 23 21.01 13.13 -1.42
CA ASP A 23 21.15 14.51 -1.91
C ASP A 23 19.87 15.38 -1.77
N GLY A 24 18.89 14.94 -0.97
CA GLY A 24 17.94 15.84 -0.33
C GLY A 24 16.68 16.18 -1.12
N ASP A 25 16.46 15.55 -2.27
CA ASP A 25 15.17 15.62 -2.97
C ASP A 25 14.23 14.50 -2.49
N TRP A 26 13.52 14.78 -1.41
CA TRP A 26 12.51 13.87 -0.84
C TRP A 26 11.13 14.05 -1.48
N ASP A 27 10.98 14.97 -2.44
CA ASP A 27 9.67 15.34 -2.98
C ASP A 27 9.01 14.14 -3.71
N ASP A 28 9.79 13.28 -4.37
CA ASP A 28 9.30 12.07 -5.05
C ASP A 28 8.76 11.01 -4.08
N VAL A 29 9.49 10.74 -2.99
CA VAL A 29 9.03 9.78 -1.97
C VAL A 29 7.80 10.32 -1.23
N LEU A 30 7.77 11.64 -0.99
CA LEU A 30 6.64 12.31 -0.35
C LEU A 30 5.41 12.36 -1.27
N ALA A 31 5.59 12.38 -2.59
CA ALA A 31 4.49 12.30 -3.55
C ALA A 31 3.72 10.98 -3.44
N HIS A 32 4.40 9.89 -3.04
CA HIS A 32 3.81 8.55 -2.93
C HIS A 32 3.29 8.15 -1.55
N VAL A 33 3.29 9.06 -0.59
CA VAL A 33 2.92 8.77 0.81
C VAL A 33 1.52 8.15 0.94
N MET A 34 0.57 8.56 0.10
CA MET A 34 -0.82 8.17 0.23
C MET A 34 -1.05 6.73 -0.22
N SER A 35 -0.61 6.39 -1.43
CA SER A 35 -0.62 5.03 -1.95
C SER A 35 0.17 4.09 -1.03
N ARG A 36 1.35 4.49 -0.57
CA ARG A 36 2.17 3.71 0.38
C ARG A 36 1.41 3.40 1.67
N ARG A 37 0.68 4.36 2.23
CA ARG A 37 -0.12 4.12 3.43
C ARG A 37 -1.29 3.16 3.18
N LEU A 38 -1.97 3.29 2.04
CA LEU A 38 -3.06 2.38 1.64
C LEU A 38 -2.53 0.96 1.43
N LEU A 39 -1.40 0.84 0.73
CA LEU A 39 -0.72 -0.43 0.47
C LEU A 39 -0.24 -1.10 1.76
N MET A 40 0.37 -0.37 2.69
CA MET A 40 0.75 -0.90 4.01
C MET A 40 -0.49 -1.35 4.80
N ARG A 41 -1.58 -0.57 4.78
CA ARG A 41 -2.85 -0.96 5.42
C ARG A 41 -3.42 -2.25 4.83
N GLU A 42 -3.38 -2.40 3.50
CA GLU A 42 -3.83 -3.59 2.81
C GLU A 42 -2.91 -4.79 3.08
N TYR A 43 -1.59 -4.60 3.11
CA TYR A 43 -0.64 -5.62 3.52
C TYR A 43 -0.95 -6.13 4.94
N LEU A 44 -1.12 -5.23 5.92
CA LEU A 44 -1.41 -5.60 7.30
C LEU A 44 -2.71 -6.40 7.43
N ARG A 45 -3.74 -6.05 6.63
CA ARG A 45 -5.00 -6.81 6.55
C ARG A 45 -4.76 -8.21 5.97
N ARG A 46 -4.09 -8.33 4.82
CA ARG A 46 -3.79 -9.62 4.19
C ARG A 46 -2.90 -10.48 5.09
N ALA A 47 -1.86 -9.91 5.67
CA ALA A 47 -1.01 -10.57 6.65
C ALA A 47 -1.79 -11.12 7.84
N GLY A 48 -2.83 -10.41 8.29
CA GLY A 48 -3.73 -10.89 9.34
C GLY A 48 -4.52 -12.12 8.90
N MET A 49 -5.07 -12.12 7.69
CA MET A 49 -5.81 -13.26 7.14
C MET A 49 -4.91 -14.48 6.97
N TRP A 50 -3.72 -14.29 6.42
CA TRP A 50 -2.73 -15.35 6.24
C TRP A 50 -2.23 -15.89 7.59
N ALA A 51 -2.00 -15.02 8.57
CA ALA A 51 -1.63 -15.44 9.91
C ALA A 51 -2.71 -16.30 10.56
N GLN A 52 -3.99 -15.95 10.43
CA GLN A 52 -5.09 -16.78 10.93
C GLN A 52 -5.19 -18.12 10.21
N ALA A 53 -5.05 -18.13 8.88
CA ALA A 53 -5.13 -19.36 8.08
C ALA A 53 -4.05 -20.39 8.46
N TYR A 54 -2.87 -19.92 8.86
CA TYR A 54 -1.73 -20.77 9.23
C TYR A 54 -1.43 -20.80 10.74
N SER A 55 -2.31 -20.26 11.58
CA SER A 55 -2.08 -20.16 13.04
C SER A 55 -0.73 -19.51 13.42
N ALA A 56 -0.36 -18.45 12.69
CA ALA A 56 0.89 -17.72 12.80
C ALA A 56 0.70 -16.31 13.42
N GLU A 57 -0.32 -16.11 14.26
CA GLU A 57 -0.71 -14.80 14.79
C GLU A 57 0.38 -14.14 15.65
N THR A 58 1.26 -14.93 16.28
CA THR A 58 2.33 -14.46 17.16
C THR A 58 3.49 -13.78 16.41
N VAL A 59 3.61 -14.02 15.09
CA VAL A 59 4.65 -13.42 14.24
C VAL A 59 4.11 -12.35 13.28
N TRP A 60 2.81 -12.05 13.39
CA TRP A 60 2.20 -10.95 12.66
C TRP A 60 2.85 -9.61 13.06
N PRO A 61 3.08 -8.67 12.12
CA PRO A 61 2.69 -8.71 10.72
C PRO A 61 3.79 -9.13 9.74
N PHE A 62 5.04 -9.26 10.18
CA PHE A 62 6.19 -9.42 9.28
C PHE A 62 6.79 -10.82 9.39
N PHE A 63 6.31 -11.72 8.53
CA PHE A 63 6.72 -13.11 8.51
C PHE A 63 6.84 -13.63 7.07
N ASP A 64 7.54 -14.74 6.93
CA ASP A 64 7.57 -15.55 5.72
C ASP A 64 6.50 -16.62 5.84
N VAL A 65 5.44 -16.52 5.06
CA VAL A 65 4.29 -17.45 5.17
C VAL A 65 4.62 -18.86 4.70
N VAL A 66 5.64 -19.00 3.84
CA VAL A 66 6.05 -20.31 3.35
C VAL A 66 6.68 -21.15 4.47
N GLU A 67 7.30 -20.52 5.48
CA GLU A 67 7.76 -21.21 6.70
C GLU A 67 6.64 -21.94 7.44
N TYR A 68 5.39 -21.52 7.27
CA TYR A 68 4.21 -22.12 7.91
C TYR A 68 3.41 -23.02 6.98
N ALA A 69 3.40 -22.70 5.67
CA ALA A 69 2.72 -23.50 4.68
C ALA A 69 3.47 -24.80 4.38
N ASP A 70 4.79 -24.73 4.23
CA ASP A 70 5.67 -25.86 3.98
C ASP A 70 7.10 -25.53 4.47
N PRO A 71 7.45 -25.91 5.71
CA PRO A 71 8.77 -25.65 6.28
C PRO A 71 9.93 -26.28 5.48
N GLU A 72 9.68 -27.34 4.72
CA GLU A 72 10.69 -28.03 3.92
C GLU A 72 10.87 -27.38 2.54
N PHE A 73 9.96 -26.49 2.15
CA PHE A 73 10.04 -25.80 0.87
C PHE A 73 11.32 -24.98 0.76
N SER A 74 12.10 -25.29 -0.27
CA SER A 74 13.31 -24.58 -0.63
C SER A 74 13.23 -24.05 -2.06
N LEU A 75 13.81 -22.87 -2.26
CA LEU A 75 14.15 -22.38 -3.59
C LEU A 75 15.31 -23.21 -4.16
N SER A 76 15.50 -23.14 -5.47
CA SER A 76 16.73 -23.61 -6.10
C SER A 76 17.95 -22.92 -5.47
N PRO A 77 19.10 -23.62 -5.35
CA PRO A 77 20.30 -23.05 -4.73
C PRO A 77 20.77 -21.75 -5.38
N GLU A 78 20.56 -21.60 -6.69
CA GLU A 78 20.92 -20.41 -7.45
C GLU A 78 20.10 -19.19 -7.01
N VAL A 79 18.77 -19.28 -7.02
CA VAL A 79 17.92 -18.15 -6.63
C VAL A 79 18.02 -17.84 -5.15
N ALA A 80 18.17 -18.86 -4.29
CA ALA A 80 18.40 -18.68 -2.87
C ALA A 80 19.68 -17.87 -2.61
N ALA A 81 20.79 -18.22 -3.27
CA ALA A 81 22.05 -17.51 -3.14
C ALA A 81 21.95 -16.06 -3.63
N GLN A 82 21.32 -15.85 -4.80
CA GLN A 82 21.11 -14.53 -5.38
C GLN A 82 20.27 -13.61 -4.48
N LEU A 83 19.20 -14.15 -3.89
CA LEU A 83 18.33 -13.43 -2.96
C LEU A 83 19.09 -13.06 -1.68
N GLN A 84 19.81 -14.01 -1.10
CA GLN A 84 20.60 -13.79 0.12
C GLN A 84 21.67 -12.73 -0.11
N GLU A 85 22.40 -12.81 -1.22
CA GLU A 85 23.42 -11.84 -1.61
C GLU A 85 22.82 -10.43 -1.77
N TYR A 86 21.67 -10.33 -2.46
CA TYR A 86 21.00 -9.05 -2.66
C TYR A 86 20.50 -8.43 -1.34
N LEU A 87 19.74 -9.19 -0.54
CA LEU A 87 19.23 -8.71 0.75
C LEU A 87 20.33 -8.43 1.77
N GLY A 88 21.51 -9.05 1.61
CA GLY A 88 22.71 -8.77 2.39
C GLY A 88 23.32 -7.39 2.10
N ARG A 89 23.15 -6.87 0.88
CA ARG A 89 23.73 -5.58 0.44
C ARG A 89 22.85 -4.37 0.76
N ILE A 90 21.52 -4.53 0.74
CA ILE A 90 20.60 -3.41 0.99
C ILE A 90 20.52 -3.06 2.50
N ILE A 91 20.49 -1.76 2.80
CA ILE A 91 20.43 -1.22 4.16
C ILE A 91 18.96 -1.00 4.55
N VAL A 92 18.28 -2.09 4.90
CA VAL A 92 16.87 -2.10 5.31
C VAL A 92 16.64 -2.91 6.57
N THR A 93 15.46 -2.79 7.17
CA THR A 93 15.11 -3.52 8.39
C THR A 93 14.99 -5.03 8.16
N ASN A 94 15.15 -5.83 9.22
CA ASN A 94 14.95 -7.27 9.15
C ASN A 94 13.52 -7.65 8.73
N ALA A 95 12.53 -6.83 9.05
CA ALA A 95 11.15 -7.02 8.59
C ALA A 95 11.04 -6.94 7.06
N VAL A 96 11.73 -5.98 6.44
CA VAL A 96 11.81 -5.86 4.97
C VAL A 96 12.52 -7.07 4.37
N LYS A 97 13.66 -7.49 4.94
CA LYS A 97 14.39 -8.68 4.46
C LYS A 97 13.55 -9.96 4.56
N ARG A 98 12.83 -10.14 5.67
CA ARG A 98 11.97 -11.31 5.91
C ARG A 98 10.79 -11.35 4.95
N THR A 99 10.10 -10.23 4.78
CA THR A 99 8.95 -10.16 3.86
C THR A 99 9.37 -10.22 2.40
N GLY A 100 10.51 -9.65 2.02
CA GLY A 100 11.10 -9.81 0.69
C GLY A 100 11.46 -11.27 0.39
N THR A 101 12.02 -11.99 1.38
CA THR A 101 12.28 -13.43 1.27
C THR A 101 10.98 -14.22 1.10
N GLY A 102 9.98 -13.93 1.94
CA GLY A 102 8.68 -14.57 1.87
C GLY A 102 7.97 -14.31 0.53
N ALA A 103 8.09 -13.12 -0.05
CA ALA A 103 7.52 -12.79 -1.35
C ALA A 103 8.10 -13.66 -2.47
N VAL A 104 9.44 -13.80 -2.51
CA VAL A 104 10.14 -14.63 -3.50
C VAL A 104 9.79 -16.11 -3.32
N ARG A 105 9.77 -16.60 -2.08
CA ARG A 105 9.39 -17.99 -1.77
C ARG A 105 7.93 -18.27 -2.12
N LEU A 106 7.00 -17.39 -1.75
CA LEU A 106 5.57 -17.59 -1.98
C LEU A 106 5.23 -17.62 -3.47
N ALA A 107 5.87 -16.75 -4.27
CA ALA A 107 5.66 -16.73 -5.71
C ALA A 107 6.02 -18.07 -6.35
N GLU A 108 7.15 -18.65 -5.96
CA GLU A 108 7.60 -19.95 -6.47
C GLU A 108 6.80 -21.11 -5.89
N PHE A 109 6.47 -21.04 -4.60
CA PHE A 109 5.61 -22.01 -3.95
C PHE A 109 4.26 -22.12 -4.68
N ARG A 110 3.62 -20.98 -4.95
CA ARG A 110 2.36 -20.94 -5.70
C ARG A 110 2.51 -21.49 -7.11
N ALA A 111 3.60 -21.17 -7.81
CA ALA A 111 3.84 -21.67 -9.16
C ALA A 111 4.00 -23.20 -9.22
N ARG A 112 4.62 -23.80 -8.20
CA ARG A 112 4.80 -25.26 -8.09
C ARG A 112 3.59 -25.98 -7.50
N HIS A 113 2.82 -25.30 -6.65
CA HIS A 113 1.73 -25.88 -5.88
C HIS A 113 0.47 -24.98 -5.91
N PRO A 114 -0.15 -24.78 -7.09
CA PRO A 114 -1.27 -23.85 -7.23
C PRO A 114 -2.47 -24.20 -6.33
N ASP A 115 -2.67 -25.48 -6.03
CA ASP A 115 -3.80 -25.97 -5.23
C ASP A 115 -3.49 -26.11 -3.72
N ALA A 116 -2.25 -25.82 -3.28
CA ALA A 116 -1.83 -26.02 -1.89
C ALA A 116 -2.04 -24.79 -0.99
N LEU A 117 -2.40 -23.65 -1.56
CA LEU A 117 -2.61 -22.41 -0.82
C LEU A 117 -4.11 -22.20 -0.53
N PRO A 118 -4.46 -21.57 0.60
CA PRO A 118 -5.83 -21.16 0.85
C PRO A 118 -6.26 -20.12 -0.19
N ASP A 119 -7.57 -20.04 -0.43
CA ASP A 119 -8.19 -19.03 -1.29
C ASP A 119 -8.16 -17.65 -0.59
N LEU A 120 -6.97 -17.06 -0.56
CA LEU A 120 -6.68 -15.76 0.03
C LEU A 120 -6.02 -14.84 -1.01
N PRO A 121 -6.26 -13.52 -0.92
CA PRO A 121 -5.54 -12.55 -1.74
C PRO A 121 -4.02 -12.66 -1.56
N ASP A 122 -3.26 -12.32 -2.59
CA ASP A 122 -1.79 -12.36 -2.52
C ASP A 122 -1.28 -11.53 -1.32
N LEU A 123 -0.55 -12.19 -0.42
CA LEU A 123 -0.01 -11.59 0.79
C LEU A 123 0.93 -10.41 0.51
N TYR A 124 1.89 -10.61 -0.39
CA TYR A 124 3.03 -9.71 -0.54
C TYR A 124 2.86 -8.70 -1.66
N GLU A 125 1.93 -8.88 -2.58
CA GLU A 125 1.68 -7.93 -3.67
C GLU A 125 1.52 -6.47 -3.20
N PRO A 126 0.67 -6.13 -2.20
CA PRO A 126 0.59 -4.75 -1.73
C PRO A 126 1.92 -4.25 -1.15
N LEU A 127 2.74 -5.13 -0.58
CA LEU A 127 4.02 -4.75 0.00
C LEU A 127 5.12 -4.58 -1.07
N LEU A 128 5.09 -5.37 -2.14
CA LEU A 128 5.96 -5.18 -3.31
C LEU A 128 5.66 -3.83 -3.97
N LEU A 129 4.39 -3.53 -4.21
CA LEU A 129 3.96 -2.22 -4.72
C LEU A 129 4.35 -1.08 -3.78
N PHE A 130 4.30 -1.31 -2.46
CA PHE A 130 4.76 -0.32 -1.48
C PHE A 130 6.25 -0.01 -1.66
N TYR A 131 7.08 -1.03 -1.86
CA TYR A 131 8.53 -0.86 -2.07
C TYR A 131 8.82 -0.17 -3.40
N GLU A 132 8.13 -0.56 -4.47
CA GLU A 132 8.26 0.02 -5.82
C GLU A 132 7.90 1.51 -5.86
N ARG A 133 7.14 2.01 -4.88
CA ARG A 133 6.78 3.42 -4.73
C ARG A 133 7.70 4.20 -3.80
N GLY A 134 8.96 3.78 -3.71
CA GLY A 134 10.03 4.57 -3.09
C GLY A 134 10.27 4.25 -1.61
N GLY A 135 10.76 3.04 -1.33
CA GLY A 135 11.58 2.78 -0.15
C GLY A 135 10.99 1.84 0.91
N ALA A 136 11.76 1.66 1.97
CA ALA A 136 11.46 0.77 3.08
C ALA A 136 10.49 1.38 4.11
N PHE A 137 10.13 0.58 5.11
CA PHE A 137 9.53 1.07 6.35
C PHE A 137 10.44 0.73 7.54
N ARG A 138 10.28 1.50 8.63
CA ARG A 138 10.92 1.21 9.91
C ARG A 138 9.87 1.09 10.99
N GLN A 139 10.07 0.15 11.90
CA GLN A 139 9.30 0.13 13.14
C GLN A 139 10.05 0.97 14.17
N ASP A 140 9.39 1.96 14.76
CA ASP A 140 9.98 2.75 15.83
C ASP A 140 9.87 2.02 17.19
N ASN A 141 10.53 2.58 18.21
CA ASN A 141 10.54 2.01 19.55
C ASN A 141 9.16 2.05 20.25
N ALA A 142 8.23 2.88 19.76
CA ALA A 142 6.85 2.95 20.24
C ALA A 142 5.92 1.98 19.50
N GLY A 143 6.44 1.23 18.52
CA GLY A 143 5.71 0.25 17.74
C GLY A 143 5.00 0.82 16.51
N PHE A 144 5.16 2.11 16.19
CA PHE A 144 4.63 2.69 14.96
C PHE A 144 5.48 2.30 13.76
N LEU A 145 4.85 2.28 12.58
CA LEU A 145 5.54 2.10 11.31
C LEU A 145 5.79 3.47 10.69
N ASP A 146 7.06 3.85 10.57
CA ASP A 146 7.52 4.99 9.79
C ASP A 146 7.62 4.57 8.32
N LEU A 147 6.79 5.20 7.48
CA LEU A 147 6.71 4.98 6.04
C LEU A 147 7.41 6.10 5.25
N THR A 148 8.50 6.64 5.80
CA THR A 148 9.25 7.78 5.25
C THR A 148 8.41 9.05 5.20
N GLY A 149 8.19 9.63 6.37
CA GLY A 149 7.50 10.93 6.52
C GLY A 149 6.06 10.84 7.05
N VAL A 150 5.52 9.62 7.17
CA VAL A 150 4.25 9.37 7.87
C VAL A 150 4.39 8.17 8.80
N GLN A 151 4.02 8.39 10.07
CA GLN A 151 3.89 7.31 11.05
C GLN A 151 2.48 6.75 11.03
N VAL A 152 2.36 5.42 10.93
CA VAL A 152 1.09 4.72 11.00
C VAL A 152 1.11 3.71 12.15
N PRO A 153 0.04 3.61 12.95
CA PRO A 153 -0.06 2.54 13.93
C PRO A 153 -0.25 1.21 13.21
N PRO A 154 0.42 0.11 13.62
CA PRO A 154 0.17 -1.21 13.04
C PRO A 154 -1.26 -1.68 13.31
N GLY A 155 -1.89 -1.23 14.41
CA GLY A 155 -3.24 -1.65 14.80
C GLY A 155 -3.24 -3.06 15.40
N THR A 156 -4.44 -3.62 15.61
CA THR A 156 -4.60 -4.99 16.10
C THR A 156 -4.86 -5.94 14.93
N LEU A 157 -4.44 -7.21 15.05
CA LEU A 157 -4.73 -8.23 14.05
C LEU A 157 -6.24 -8.31 13.74
N ALA A 158 -7.07 -8.41 14.78
CA ALA A 158 -8.53 -8.47 14.61
C ALA A 158 -9.09 -7.23 13.90
N GLY A 159 -8.62 -6.03 14.26
CA GLY A 159 -9.03 -4.80 13.61
C GLY A 159 -8.57 -4.70 12.15
N ARG A 160 -7.38 -5.21 11.83
CA ARG A 160 -6.86 -5.24 10.46
C ARG A 160 -7.65 -6.21 9.59
N VAL A 161 -7.87 -7.44 10.06
CA VAL A 161 -8.67 -8.45 9.34
C VAL A 161 -10.10 -7.97 9.08
N ALA A 162 -10.74 -7.33 10.05
CA ALA A 162 -12.09 -6.80 9.92
C ALA A 162 -12.18 -5.49 9.09
N GLY A 163 -11.05 -4.87 8.76
CA GLY A 163 -11.02 -3.62 8.00
C GLY A 163 -11.44 -3.82 6.54
N PRO A 164 -11.95 -2.76 5.88
CA PRO A 164 -12.29 -2.82 4.47
C PRO A 164 -11.06 -3.12 3.62
N PRO A 165 -11.18 -3.94 2.54
CA PRO A 165 -10.10 -4.16 1.60
C PRO A 165 -9.84 -2.92 0.75
N LEU A 166 -8.61 -2.76 0.28
CA LEU A 166 -8.31 -1.77 -0.76
C LEU A 166 -8.99 -2.22 -2.06
N SER A 167 -9.77 -1.32 -2.67
CA SER A 167 -10.66 -1.64 -3.79
C SER A 167 -9.92 -2.14 -5.04
N SER A 168 -8.67 -1.72 -5.23
CA SER A 168 -7.80 -2.19 -6.31
C SER A 168 -6.32 -1.95 -5.97
N LEU A 169 -5.44 -2.73 -6.56
CA LEU A 169 -3.99 -2.50 -6.58
C LEU A 169 -3.51 -1.91 -7.91
N ASP A 170 -4.45 -1.47 -8.77
CA ASP A 170 -4.18 -0.91 -10.09
C ASP A 170 -3.32 0.37 -9.99
N PRO A 171 -2.24 0.50 -10.79
CA PRO A 171 -1.39 1.69 -10.82
C PRO A 171 -2.16 3.00 -10.99
N ASP A 172 -3.22 3.02 -11.82
CA ASP A 172 -4.03 4.23 -12.05
C ASP A 172 -4.63 4.75 -10.74
N LEU A 173 -5.12 3.84 -9.87
CA LEU A 173 -5.67 4.20 -8.57
C LEU A 173 -4.57 4.71 -7.63
N LEU A 174 -3.44 4.02 -7.58
CA LEU A 174 -2.32 4.38 -6.72
C LEU A 174 -1.76 5.75 -7.09
N ASP A 175 -1.68 6.06 -8.39
CA ASP A 175 -1.25 7.36 -8.89
C ASP A 175 -2.30 8.44 -8.61
N ALA A 176 -3.60 8.11 -8.70
CA ALA A 176 -4.66 9.09 -8.42
C ALA A 176 -4.79 9.46 -6.94
N VAL A 177 -4.48 8.58 -6.00
CA VAL A 177 -4.48 8.95 -4.56
C VAL A 177 -3.27 9.76 -4.14
N ASP A 178 -2.22 9.72 -4.95
CA ASP A 178 -0.96 10.39 -4.69
C ASP A 178 -0.98 11.86 -5.09
N ALA A 179 -0.24 12.64 -4.32
CA ALA A 179 0.10 14.04 -4.57
C ALA A 179 0.97 14.55 -3.43
N GLU A 180 1.72 15.61 -3.71
CA GLU A 180 2.47 16.34 -2.69
C GLU A 180 1.53 16.95 -1.63
N GLY A 181 2.00 16.94 -0.39
CA GLY A 181 1.41 17.65 0.74
C GLY A 181 0.38 16.83 1.53
N ARG A 182 -0.14 17.45 2.58
CA ARG A 182 -1.17 16.81 3.43
C ARG A 182 -2.50 16.82 2.69
N ILE A 183 -3.08 15.64 2.47
CA ILE A 183 -4.36 15.49 1.76
C ILE A 183 -5.50 15.25 2.76
N THR A 184 -6.66 15.83 2.48
CA THR A 184 -7.92 15.53 3.17
C THR A 184 -9.02 15.40 2.12
N TYR A 185 -9.80 14.32 2.20
CA TYR A 185 -10.84 13.99 1.23
C TYR A 185 -12.23 14.36 1.76
N TYR A 186 -13.09 14.77 0.83
CA TYR A 186 -14.47 15.13 1.09
C TYR A 186 -15.37 14.64 -0.03
N THR A 187 -16.64 14.46 0.29
CA THR A 187 -17.72 14.35 -0.69
C THR A 187 -18.95 15.07 -0.17
N ALA A 188 -19.98 15.22 -1.01
CA ALA A 188 -21.27 15.75 -0.58
C ALA A 188 -21.90 14.84 0.48
N ALA A 189 -22.71 15.42 1.38
CA ALA A 189 -23.32 14.67 2.48
C ALA A 189 -24.24 13.52 2.01
N ASP A 190 -24.82 13.62 0.82
CA ASP A 190 -25.61 12.56 0.17
C ASP A 190 -24.76 11.46 -0.49
N ARG A 191 -23.42 11.64 -0.51
CA ARG A 191 -22.44 10.78 -1.19
C ARG A 191 -22.67 10.62 -2.70
N GLN A 192 -23.47 11.50 -3.31
CA GLN A 192 -23.72 11.54 -4.75
C GLN A 192 -22.91 12.64 -5.46
N GLY A 193 -22.43 13.63 -4.70
CA GLY A 193 -21.62 14.73 -5.22
C GLY A 193 -20.19 14.34 -5.66
N PRO A 194 -19.43 15.30 -6.19
CA PRO A 194 -18.06 15.06 -6.64
C PRO A 194 -17.17 14.64 -5.45
N LEU A 195 -16.18 13.82 -5.75
CA LEU A 195 -15.08 13.59 -4.82
C LEU A 195 -14.18 14.82 -4.86
N LEU A 196 -13.90 15.37 -3.68
CA LEU A 196 -13.08 16.56 -3.51
C LEU A 196 -11.88 16.23 -2.62
N ARG A 197 -10.75 16.87 -2.87
CA ARG A 197 -9.60 16.83 -1.96
C ARG A 197 -9.07 18.22 -1.70
N ARG A 198 -8.63 18.44 -0.46
CA ARG A 198 -7.81 19.58 -0.07
C ARG A 198 -6.39 19.09 0.14
N ARG A 199 -5.43 19.69 -0.55
CA ARG A 199 -3.99 19.46 -0.33
C ARG A 199 -3.38 20.67 0.33
N VAL A 200 -2.45 20.47 1.27
CA VAL A 200 -1.64 21.54 1.86
C VAL A 200 -0.18 21.26 1.56
N VAL A 201 0.39 22.03 0.64
CA VAL A 201 1.78 21.93 0.18
C VAL A 201 2.55 23.12 0.72
N ARG A 202 3.54 22.88 1.58
CA ARG A 202 4.38 23.95 2.18
C ARG A 202 3.55 25.10 2.77
N GLY A 203 2.40 24.77 3.37
CA GLY A 203 1.44 25.72 3.96
C GLY A 203 0.41 26.32 3.01
N VAL A 204 0.54 26.11 1.70
CA VAL A 204 -0.40 26.62 0.69
C VAL A 204 -1.51 25.59 0.43
N PRO A 205 -2.80 25.96 0.59
CA PRO A 205 -3.91 25.06 0.32
C PRO A 205 -4.29 25.05 -1.17
N TYR A 206 -4.61 23.86 -1.67
CA TYR A 206 -5.16 23.62 -3.00
C TYR A 206 -6.46 22.82 -2.87
N SER A 207 -7.53 23.29 -3.50
CA SER A 207 -8.80 22.56 -3.58
C SER A 207 -8.94 21.95 -4.97
N GLU A 208 -9.20 20.64 -5.01
CA GLU A 208 -9.31 19.90 -6.26
C GLU A 208 -10.57 19.02 -6.25
N GLY A 209 -11.18 18.88 -7.42
CA GLY A 209 -12.26 17.92 -7.66
C GLY A 209 -11.79 16.80 -8.58
N PHE A 210 -12.21 15.57 -8.30
CA PHE A 210 -11.95 14.44 -9.17
C PHE A 210 -13.03 14.36 -10.25
N GLY A 211 -12.66 14.65 -11.49
CA GLY A 211 -13.59 14.62 -12.61
C GLY A 211 -13.91 13.18 -13.02
N ARG A 212 -15.20 12.82 -13.10
CA ARG A 212 -15.61 11.49 -13.57
C ARG A 212 -15.31 11.26 -15.05
N ASP A 213 -15.33 12.33 -15.85
CA ASP A 213 -15.05 12.26 -17.29
C ASP A 213 -13.55 12.32 -17.59
N SER A 214 -12.81 13.11 -16.81
CA SER A 214 -11.38 13.34 -17.00
C SER A 214 -10.48 12.36 -16.25
N LEU A 215 -11.06 11.63 -15.28
CA LEU A 215 -10.40 10.68 -14.37
C LEU A 215 -9.12 11.24 -13.72
N ARG A 216 -9.12 12.56 -13.47
CA ARG A 216 -8.00 13.28 -12.87
C ARG A 216 -8.48 14.34 -11.89
N TRP A 217 -7.57 14.79 -11.05
CA TRP A 217 -7.79 15.93 -10.16
C TRP A 217 -7.63 17.24 -10.90
N GLU A 218 -8.60 18.14 -10.75
CA GLU A 218 -8.57 19.47 -11.35
C GLU A 218 -8.85 20.54 -10.29
N PRO A 219 -8.23 21.74 -10.39
CA PRO A 219 -8.55 22.85 -9.51
C PRO A 219 -10.04 23.15 -9.49
N THR A 220 -10.60 23.35 -8.31
CA THR A 220 -12.01 23.70 -8.15
C THR A 220 -12.17 24.99 -7.36
N GLY A 221 -13.23 25.74 -7.69
CA GLY A 221 -13.66 26.91 -6.91
C GLY A 221 -14.40 26.53 -5.62
N ALA A 222 -14.58 25.24 -5.32
CA ALA A 222 -15.24 24.79 -4.11
C ALA A 222 -14.45 25.20 -2.85
N LEU A 223 -15.16 25.82 -1.90
CA LEU A 223 -14.64 26.07 -0.57
C LEU A 223 -14.61 24.75 0.20
N LEU A 224 -13.42 24.31 0.60
CA LEU A 224 -13.22 23.10 1.38
C LEU A 224 -12.86 23.43 2.83
N PRO A 225 -13.28 22.61 3.82
CA PRO A 225 -12.93 22.83 5.21
C PRO A 225 -11.41 22.92 5.44
N VAL A 226 -10.99 23.88 6.28
CA VAL A 226 -9.58 24.09 6.63
C VAL A 226 -9.06 23.00 7.57
N SER A 227 -9.95 22.47 8.42
CA SER A 227 -9.73 21.40 9.39
C SER A 227 -10.71 20.25 9.10
N PRO A 228 -10.32 18.98 9.29
CA PRO A 228 -11.19 17.81 9.11
C PRO A 228 -12.28 17.68 10.21
N GLU A 229 -12.55 18.74 10.97
CA GLU A 229 -13.61 18.74 11.97
C GLU A 229 -14.98 18.52 11.34
N LYS A 230 -15.73 17.56 11.87
CA LYS A 230 -17.04 17.18 11.32
C LYS A 230 -18.03 18.35 11.23
N VAL A 231 -17.92 19.31 12.15
CA VAL A 231 -18.80 20.48 12.22
C VAL A 231 -18.61 21.38 10.98
N THR A 232 -17.36 21.69 10.64
CA THR A 232 -17.06 22.60 9.52
C THR A 232 -17.37 21.98 8.16
N ALA A 233 -17.20 20.66 8.01
CA ALA A 233 -17.64 19.94 6.81
C ALA A 233 -19.16 19.96 6.65
N ALA A 234 -19.90 19.69 7.74
CA ALA A 234 -21.36 19.65 7.71
C ALA A 234 -21.99 21.02 7.38
N GLU A 235 -21.41 22.13 7.88
CA GLU A 235 -21.82 23.49 7.55
C GLU A 235 -21.72 23.80 6.04
N LEU A 236 -20.81 23.12 5.33
CA LEU A 236 -20.63 23.22 3.88
C LEU A 236 -21.39 22.13 3.11
N GLY A 237 -22.25 21.34 3.77
CA GLY A 237 -22.97 20.23 3.13
C GLY A 237 -22.07 19.08 2.71
N MET A 238 -20.89 18.96 3.32
CA MET A 238 -19.87 17.96 3.00
C MET A 238 -19.67 16.97 4.16
N VAL A 239 -19.09 15.82 3.82
CA VAL A 239 -18.60 14.85 4.79
C VAL A 239 -17.15 14.54 4.50
N TRP A 240 -16.37 14.38 5.57
CA TRP A 240 -15.00 13.87 5.50
C TRP A 240 -15.00 12.39 5.12
N LEU A 241 -14.02 12.01 4.31
CA LEU A 241 -13.77 10.62 3.93
C LEU A 241 -12.42 10.18 4.48
N ASP A 242 -12.37 8.97 5.03
CA ASP A 242 -11.08 8.32 5.22
C ASP A 242 -10.45 7.94 3.87
N GLU A 243 -9.16 7.60 3.84
CA GLU A 243 -8.51 7.31 2.55
C GLU A 243 -9.00 6.05 1.86
N MET A 244 -9.48 5.06 2.59
CA MET A 244 -10.02 3.85 1.97
C MET A 244 -11.36 4.16 1.32
N GLU A 245 -12.20 4.98 1.96
CA GLU A 245 -13.42 5.47 1.36
C GLU A 245 -13.12 6.31 0.11
N ALA A 246 -12.14 7.22 0.20
CA ALA A 246 -11.72 8.02 -0.95
C ALA A 246 -11.19 7.15 -2.11
N ALA A 247 -10.28 6.21 -1.84
CA ALA A 247 -9.74 5.29 -2.83
C ALA A 247 -10.84 4.43 -3.48
N THR A 248 -11.82 3.99 -2.68
CA THR A 248 -12.98 3.24 -3.19
C THR A 248 -13.81 4.09 -4.17
N LEU A 249 -14.06 5.37 -3.85
CA LEU A 249 -14.81 6.26 -4.73
C LEU A 249 -14.03 6.59 -6.02
N ILE A 250 -12.72 6.83 -5.94
CA ILE A 250 -11.84 7.04 -7.11
C ILE A 250 -11.90 5.82 -8.02
N TRP A 251 -11.68 4.64 -7.46
CA TRP A 251 -11.69 3.40 -8.23
C TRP A 251 -13.05 3.13 -8.86
N THR A 252 -14.15 3.38 -8.15
CA THR A 252 -15.51 3.22 -8.69
C THR A 252 -15.70 4.11 -9.91
N ALA A 253 -15.29 5.38 -9.84
CA ALA A 253 -15.37 6.30 -10.98
C ALA A 253 -14.52 5.82 -12.17
N MET A 254 -13.30 5.33 -11.93
CA MET A 254 -12.43 4.79 -12.98
C MET A 254 -12.98 3.51 -13.61
N ALA A 255 -13.49 2.58 -12.80
CA ALA A 255 -14.04 1.32 -13.26
C ALA A 255 -15.32 1.52 -14.09
N ASP A 256 -16.17 2.48 -13.69
CA ASP A 256 -17.36 2.83 -14.47
C ASP A 256 -16.98 3.45 -15.82
N ALA A 257 -15.96 4.31 -15.89
CA ALA A 257 -15.48 4.84 -17.16
C ALA A 257 -14.90 3.75 -18.07
N LYS A 258 -14.13 2.80 -17.52
CA LYS A 258 -13.57 1.65 -18.27
C LYS A 258 -14.65 0.72 -18.85
N ARG A 259 -15.91 0.75 -18.35
CA ARG A 259 -17.03 -0.05 -18.88
C ARG A 259 -17.65 0.51 -20.17
N TRP A 260 -17.37 1.77 -20.51
CA TRP A 260 -17.94 2.45 -21.67
C TRP A 260 -16.92 2.70 -22.80
N LEU A 261 -15.70 2.17 -22.65
CA LEU A 261 -14.64 2.11 -23.66
C LEU A 261 -14.57 0.71 -24.26
#